data_AF-A0A0R3WEF9-F1
#
_entry.id   AF-A0A0R3WEF9-F1
#
_cell.length_a   1.000
_cell.length_b   1.000
_cell.length_c   1.000
_cell.angle_alpha   90.00
_cell.angle_beta   90.00
_cell.angle_gamma   90.00
#
_symmetry.space_group_name_H-M   'P 1'
#
loop_
_entity.id
_entity.type
_entity.pdbx_description
1 polymer ?
#
loop_
_entity_poly.entity_id
_entity_poly.type
_entity_poly.pdbx_seq_one_letter_code
_entity_poly.pdbx_strand_id
1 'polypeptide(L)'
;MPAKQIYLRSHKELKEKLEELFASNSEQKVILLLEGSTDMTGESWKVECQEAEQLLEPLLNSASEKTVFLMAEVGDEEAWQDENNFFKRHAIYKLTDIPTLLLFTGPESVAKRLDGSACLDKNALTEFFK
;
A
#
# COMPACT_ATOMS: atom_id res chain seq x y z
N MET A 1 -15.87 -8.02 10.18
CA MET A 1 -15.76 -8.48 8.78
C MET A 1 -14.44 -7.94 8.26
N PRO A 2 -13.66 -8.71 7.49
CA PRO A 2 -12.33 -8.28 7.05
C PRO A 2 -12.41 -7.04 6.15
N ALA A 3 -11.30 -6.29 6.09
CA ALA A 3 -11.15 -5.19 5.13
C ALA A 3 -11.38 -5.67 3.68
N LYS A 4 -11.93 -4.79 2.84
CA LYS A 4 -11.99 -5.04 1.39
C LYS A 4 -10.57 -4.88 0.82
N GLN A 5 -10.04 -5.93 0.22
CA GLN A 5 -8.68 -5.92 -0.35
C GLN A 5 -8.75 -5.84 -1.89
N ILE A 6 -7.89 -5.02 -2.50
CA ILE A 6 -7.83 -4.80 -3.96
C ILE A 6 -6.36 -4.80 -4.39
N TYR A 7 -6.02 -5.66 -5.36
CA TYR A 7 -4.69 -5.74 -5.96
C TYR A 7 -4.62 -4.94 -7.26
N LEU A 8 -3.53 -4.18 -7.45
CA LEU A 8 -3.35 -3.25 -8.57
C LEU A 8 -1.92 -3.40 -9.13
N ARG A 9 -1.81 -3.57 -10.44
CA ARG A 9 -0.51 -3.86 -11.10
C ARG A 9 0.11 -2.67 -11.82
N SER A 10 -0.56 -1.52 -11.76
CA SER A 10 -0.04 -0.30 -12.38
C SER A 10 -0.42 0.95 -11.62
N HIS A 11 0.42 1.98 -11.75
CA HIS A 11 0.13 3.30 -11.21
C HIS A 11 -1.13 3.94 -11.80
N LYS A 12 -1.53 3.55 -13.02
CA LYS A 12 -2.76 4.02 -13.67
C LYS A 12 -4.00 3.45 -12.96
N GLU A 13 -4.02 2.14 -12.73
CA GLU A 13 -5.08 1.47 -11.98
C GLU A 13 -5.19 2.03 -10.56
N LEU A 14 -4.06 2.29 -9.91
CA LEU A 14 -4.02 2.94 -8.59
C LEU A 14 -4.68 4.31 -8.60
N LYS A 15 -4.32 5.16 -9.56
CA LYS A 15 -4.89 6.50 -9.65
C LYS A 15 -6.41 6.44 -9.84
N GLU A 16 -6.87 5.66 -10.81
CA GLU A 16 -8.30 5.51 -11.11
C GLU A 16 -9.07 4.96 -9.90
N LYS A 17 -8.50 3.98 -9.18
CA LYS A 17 -9.13 3.40 -8.00
C LYS A 17 -9.22 4.40 -6.84
N LEU A 18 -8.19 5.21 -6.60
CA LEU A 18 -8.22 6.26 -5.58
C LEU A 18 -9.30 7.30 -5.89
N GLU A 19 -9.38 7.76 -7.14
CA GLU A 19 -10.42 8.70 -7.59
C GLU A 19 -11.83 8.12 -7.39
N GLU A 20 -12.06 6.85 -7.78
CA GLU A 20 -13.34 6.16 -7.58
C GLU A 20 -13.74 6.08 -6.10
N LEU A 21 -12.82 5.65 -5.22
CA LEU A 21 -13.10 5.46 -3.80
C LEU A 21 -13.50 6.77 -3.12
N PHE A 22 -12.76 7.85 -3.38
CA PHE A 22 -13.03 9.14 -2.76
C PHE A 22 -14.18 9.92 -3.43
N ALA A 23 -14.53 9.63 -4.68
CA ALA A 23 -15.72 10.21 -5.32
C ALA A 23 -17.03 9.65 -4.73
N SER A 24 -17.00 8.46 -4.14
CA SER A 24 -18.19 7.78 -3.61
C SER A 24 -18.81 8.43 -2.35
N ASN A 25 -18.19 9.49 -1.79
CA ASN A 25 -18.59 10.16 -0.53
C ASN A 25 -18.83 9.19 0.65
N SER A 26 -18.14 8.04 0.65
CA SER A 26 -18.22 7.07 1.73
C SER A 26 -17.16 7.36 2.80
N GLU A 27 -17.50 7.14 4.07
CA GLU A 27 -16.56 7.26 5.20
C GLU A 27 -15.58 6.06 5.24
N GLN A 28 -14.88 5.81 4.13
CA GLN A 28 -13.95 4.69 4.01
C GLN A 28 -12.55 5.05 4.53
N LYS A 29 -11.91 4.10 5.21
CA LYS A 29 -10.49 4.17 5.57
C LYS A 29 -9.70 3.53 4.43
N VAL A 30 -9.01 4.34 3.62
CA VAL A 30 -8.25 3.85 2.45
C VAL A 30 -6.78 3.72 2.83
N ILE A 31 -6.30 2.48 2.91
CA ILE A 31 -4.91 2.13 3.20
C ILE A 31 -4.27 1.57 1.93
N LEU A 32 -3.06 1.98 1.61
CA LEU A 32 -2.30 1.52 0.46
C LEU A 32 -0.96 0.93 0.91
N LEU A 33 -0.66 -0.29 0.49
CA LEU A 33 0.67 -0.88 0.51
C LEU A 33 1.28 -0.76 -0.90
N LEU A 34 2.45 -0.13 -0.98
CA LEU A 34 3.29 -0.10 -2.19
C LEU A 34 4.43 -1.10 -2.00
N GLU A 35 4.52 -2.07 -2.90
CA GLU A 35 5.43 -3.21 -2.79
C GLU A 35 6.02 -3.63 -4.13
N GLY A 36 7.04 -4.49 -4.10
CA GLY A 36 7.60 -5.09 -5.31
C GLY A 36 6.60 -6.04 -5.97
N SER A 37 6.62 -6.13 -7.30
CA SER A 37 5.76 -7.03 -8.04
C SER A 37 5.87 -8.49 -7.58
N THR A 38 4.78 -9.22 -7.72
CA THR A 38 4.70 -10.61 -7.29
C THR A 38 4.89 -11.58 -8.46
N ASP A 39 5.39 -12.77 -8.16
CA ASP A 39 5.48 -13.85 -9.15
C ASP A 39 4.15 -14.65 -9.25
N MET A 40 4.17 -15.81 -9.90
CA MET A 40 2.97 -16.65 -10.05
C MET A 40 2.45 -17.24 -8.73
N THR A 41 3.28 -17.27 -7.69
CA THR A 41 2.90 -17.72 -6.35
C THR A 41 2.25 -16.59 -5.54
N GLY A 42 2.37 -15.34 -6.01
CA GLY A 42 1.92 -14.15 -5.28
C GLY A 42 2.97 -13.62 -4.31
N GLU A 43 4.21 -14.13 -4.33
CA GLU A 43 5.29 -13.63 -3.49
C GLU A 43 6.03 -12.48 -4.17
N SER A 44 6.23 -11.38 -3.44
CA SER A 44 7.03 -10.24 -3.89
C SER A 44 8.49 -10.64 -4.04
N TRP A 45 9.20 -10.08 -5.04
CA TRP A 45 10.66 -10.29 -5.17
C TRP A 45 11.47 -9.73 -3.99
N LYS A 46 10.87 -8.88 -3.14
CA LYS A 46 11.50 -8.33 -1.94
C LYS A 46 10.97 -9.01 -0.67
N VAL A 47 11.87 -9.63 0.09
CA VAL A 47 11.56 -10.35 1.34
C VAL A 47 10.83 -9.47 2.36
N GLU A 48 11.26 -8.21 2.55
CA GLU A 48 10.60 -7.30 3.49
C GLU A 48 9.13 -7.01 3.10
N CYS A 49 8.77 -7.05 1.81
CA CYS A 49 7.38 -6.92 1.38
C CYS A 49 6.57 -8.14 1.84
N GLN A 50 7.08 -9.35 1.59
CA GLN A 50 6.44 -10.60 2.02
C GLN A 50 6.21 -10.62 3.55
N GLU A 51 7.21 -10.19 4.33
CA GLU A 51 7.09 -10.11 5.78
C GLU A 51 6.03 -9.07 6.22
N ALA A 52 6.00 -7.90 5.59
CA ALA A 52 5.00 -6.87 5.89
C ALA A 52 3.58 -7.35 5.59
N GLU A 53 3.35 -8.06 4.48
CA GLU A 53 2.05 -8.67 4.15
C GLU A 53 1.58 -9.65 5.24
N GLN A 54 2.46 -10.55 5.69
CA GLN A 54 2.16 -11.49 6.78
C GLN A 54 1.79 -10.77 8.09
N LEU A 55 2.44 -9.64 8.38
CA LEU A 55 2.14 -8.83 9.57
C LEU A 55 0.84 -8.03 9.44
N LEU A 56 0.47 -7.63 8.22
CA LEU A 56 -0.77 -6.90 7.94
C LEU A 56 -2.00 -7.81 7.94
N GLU A 57 -1.87 -9.07 7.55
CA GLU A 57 -2.98 -10.03 7.47
C GLU A 57 -3.90 -10.05 8.73
N PRO A 58 -3.39 -10.24 9.96
CA PRO A 58 -4.25 -10.23 11.16
C PRO A 58 -4.92 -8.88 11.43
N LEU A 59 -4.27 -7.77 11.05
CA LEU A 59 -4.82 -6.42 11.20
C LEU A 59 -5.96 -6.18 10.21
N LEU A 60 -5.78 -6.60 8.95
CA LEU A 60 -6.81 -6.52 7.90
C LEU A 60 -8.02 -7.41 8.21
N ASN A 61 -7.78 -8.59 8.77
CA ASN A 61 -8.85 -9.50 9.22
C ASN A 61 -9.69 -8.92 10.37
N SER A 62 -9.05 -8.10 11.22
CA SER A 62 -9.69 -7.46 12.38
C SER A 62 -10.20 -6.04 12.09
N ALA A 63 -9.88 -5.48 10.92
CA ALA A 63 -10.24 -4.12 10.54
C ALA A 63 -11.76 -3.95 10.32
N SER A 64 -12.22 -2.70 10.30
CA SER A 64 -13.60 -2.37 9.94
C SER A 64 -13.90 -2.73 8.49
N GLU A 65 -15.14 -3.13 8.18
CA GLU A 65 -15.63 -3.32 6.81
C GLU A 65 -15.56 -2.04 5.95
N LYS A 66 -15.48 -0.87 6.59
CA LYS A 66 -15.25 0.41 5.92
C LYS A 66 -13.77 0.60 5.50
N THR A 67 -12.90 -0.32 5.87
CA THR A 67 -11.48 -0.29 5.48
C THR A 67 -11.34 -0.87 4.08
N VAL A 68 -10.77 -0.09 3.18
CA VAL A 68 -10.35 -0.53 1.85
C VAL A 68 -8.83 -0.57 1.85
N PHE A 69 -8.28 -1.75 1.68
CA PHE A 69 -6.85 -1.99 1.56
C PHE A 69 -6.49 -2.18 0.08
N LEU A 70 -5.60 -1.34 -0.41
CA LEU A 70 -5.04 -1.39 -1.74
C LEU A 70 -3.62 -1.96 -1.61
N MET A 71 -3.28 -2.88 -2.49
CA MET A 71 -1.94 -3.40 -2.66
C MET A 71 -1.54 -3.09 -4.10
N ALA A 72 -0.45 -2.33 -4.27
CA ALA A 72 -0.04 -1.86 -5.59
C ALA A 72 1.44 -2.13 -5.85
N GLU A 73 1.70 -2.72 -7.01
CA GLU A 73 3.06 -3.06 -7.45
C GLU A 73 3.82 -1.82 -7.95
N VAL A 74 5.05 -1.65 -7.48
CA VAL A 74 5.96 -0.61 -7.98
C VAL A 74 6.75 -1.03 -9.23
N GLY A 75 6.62 -2.31 -9.61
CA GLY A 75 7.38 -2.97 -10.66
C GLY A 75 8.28 -4.09 -10.13
N ASP A 76 9.02 -4.71 -11.04
CA ASP A 76 10.08 -5.66 -10.70
C ASP A 76 11.31 -4.96 -10.10
N GLU A 77 12.31 -5.77 -9.70
CA GLU A 77 13.52 -5.25 -9.06
C GLU A 77 14.28 -4.26 -9.96
N GLU A 78 14.35 -4.52 -11.27
CA GLU A 78 15.02 -3.64 -12.24
C GLU A 78 14.29 -2.29 -12.36
N ALA A 79 12.97 -2.31 -12.52
CA ALA A 79 12.15 -1.11 -12.56
C ALA A 79 12.20 -0.32 -11.25
N TRP A 80 12.34 -0.98 -10.10
CA TRP A 80 12.53 -0.31 -8.81
C TRP A 80 13.90 0.33 -8.68
N GLN A 81 14.96 -0.28 -9.20
CA GLN A 81 16.32 0.29 -9.18
C GLN A 81 16.43 1.55 -10.03
N ASP A 82 15.59 1.73 -11.06
CA ASP A 82 15.54 2.96 -11.85
C ASP A 82 15.16 4.17 -10.98
N GLU A 83 16.00 5.20 -11.00
CA GLU A 83 15.74 6.47 -10.33
C GLU A 83 14.59 7.27 -10.94
N ASN A 84 14.16 6.93 -12.16
CA ASN A 84 13.00 7.50 -12.82
C ASN A 84 11.71 6.72 -12.56
N ASN A 85 11.75 5.70 -11.69
CA ASN A 85 10.54 4.98 -11.29
C ASN A 85 9.44 5.96 -10.86
N PHE A 86 8.23 5.74 -11.39
CA PHE A 86 7.09 6.63 -11.17
C PHE A 86 6.86 6.91 -9.68
N PHE A 87 6.89 5.88 -8.84
CA PHE A 87 6.59 6.01 -7.41
C PHE A 87 7.68 6.75 -6.63
N LYS A 88 8.95 6.65 -7.05
CA LYS A 88 10.05 7.45 -6.50
C LYS A 88 9.89 8.93 -6.84
N ARG A 89 9.44 9.26 -8.06
CA ARG A 89 9.34 10.65 -8.56
C ARG A 89 8.01 11.32 -8.27
N HIS A 90 6.95 10.55 -8.05
CA HIS A 90 5.61 11.09 -7.85
C HIS A 90 5.56 12.00 -6.63
N ALA A 91 4.93 13.17 -6.75
CA ALA A 91 4.96 14.23 -5.74
C ALA A 91 4.38 13.81 -4.37
N ILE A 92 3.51 12.80 -4.36
CA ILE A 92 2.80 12.30 -3.18
C ILE A 92 3.50 11.07 -2.59
N TYR A 93 3.90 10.13 -3.44
CA TYR A 93 4.48 8.88 -3.00
C TYR A 93 5.95 9.06 -2.60
N LYS A 94 6.76 9.75 -3.41
CA LYS A 94 8.18 10.03 -3.16
C LYS A 94 8.90 8.88 -2.46
N LEU A 95 8.73 7.66 -2.98
CA LEU A 95 9.21 6.48 -2.29
C LEU A 95 10.74 6.49 -2.23
N THR A 96 11.27 6.19 -1.04
CA THR A 96 12.69 5.93 -0.84
C THR A 96 12.96 4.46 -0.52
N ASP A 97 11.93 3.71 -0.12
CA ASP A 97 12.00 2.30 0.21
C ASP A 97 10.65 1.60 -0.04
N ILE A 98 10.69 0.28 -0.14
CA ILE A 98 9.52 -0.61 -0.16
C ILE A 98 9.74 -1.74 0.85
N PRO A 99 8.69 -2.26 1.53
CA PRO A 99 7.29 -1.85 1.41
C PRO A 99 7.04 -0.45 2.00
N THR A 100 6.06 0.28 1.48
CA THR A 100 5.61 1.55 2.07
C THR A 100 4.10 1.54 2.25
N LEU A 101 3.64 1.84 3.47
CA LEU A 101 2.24 1.85 3.87
C LEU A 101 1.73 3.29 4.02
N LEU A 102 0.62 3.62 3.38
CA LEU A 102 0.04 4.98 3.35
C LEU A 102 -1.44 4.95 3.74
N LEU A 103 -1.87 5.92 4.55
CA LEU A 103 -3.28 6.15 4.87
C LEU A 103 -3.74 7.41 4.14
N PHE A 104 -4.73 7.28 3.25
CA PHE A 104 -5.24 8.40 2.46
C PHE A 104 -6.43 9.08 3.13
N THR A 105 -6.51 10.41 2.98
CA THR A 105 -7.67 11.26 3.32
C THR A 105 -8.30 11.93 2.10
N GLY A 106 -7.74 11.69 0.91
CA GLY A 106 -8.26 12.11 -0.38
C GLY A 106 -7.42 11.47 -1.49
N PRO A 107 -7.81 11.61 -2.78
CA PRO A 107 -7.09 10.97 -3.89
C PRO A 107 -5.60 11.31 -3.94
N GLU A 108 -5.25 12.52 -3.48
CA GLU A 108 -3.90 13.06 -3.51
C GLU A 108 -3.40 13.51 -2.12
N SER A 109 -4.00 13.01 -1.03
CA SER A 109 -3.67 13.43 0.34
C SER A 109 -3.43 12.23 1.26
N VAL A 110 -2.28 12.23 1.93
CA VAL A 110 -1.85 11.18 2.87
C VAL A 110 -1.81 11.74 4.29
N ALA A 111 -2.39 11.02 5.24
CA ALA A 111 -2.42 11.37 6.66
C ALA A 111 -1.40 10.61 7.53
N LYS A 112 -1.12 9.34 7.21
CA LYS A 112 -0.10 8.52 7.90
C LYS A 112 0.75 7.78 6.89
N ARG A 113 2.00 7.51 7.24
CA ARG A 113 2.99 6.81 6.43
C ARG A 113 3.90 5.95 7.30
N LEU A 114 4.24 4.76 6.82
CA LEU A 114 5.37 3.95 7.30
C LEU A 114 6.19 3.54 6.08
N ASP A 115 7.51 3.72 6.11
CA ASP A 115 8.40 3.38 5.00
C ASP A 115 9.35 2.23 5.42
N GLY A 116 9.59 1.30 4.50
CA GLY A 116 10.58 0.23 4.63
C GLY A 116 10.42 -0.59 5.90
N SER A 117 11.52 -0.72 6.65
CA SER A 117 11.57 -1.47 7.93
C SER A 117 10.52 -1.06 8.98
N ALA A 118 9.98 0.16 8.94
CA ALA A 118 8.90 0.56 9.84
C ALA A 118 7.59 -0.24 9.60
N CYS A 119 7.41 -0.78 8.39
CA CYS A 119 6.34 -1.72 8.05
C CYS A 119 6.54 -3.11 8.67
N LEU A 120 7.72 -3.40 9.24
CA LEU A 120 8.02 -4.67 9.91
C LEU A 120 7.84 -4.60 11.43
N ASP A 121 7.56 -3.40 11.96
CA ASP A 121 7.33 -3.20 13.39
C ASP A 121 5.83 -3.39 13.73
N LYS A 122 5.53 -4.45 14.48
CA LYS A 122 4.17 -4.80 14.91
C LYS A 122 3.47 -3.68 15.68
N ASN A 123 4.20 -2.91 16.50
CA ASN A 123 3.62 -1.82 17.27
C ASN A 123 3.32 -0.63 16.36
N ALA A 124 4.21 -0.30 15.43
CA ALA A 124 4.00 0.75 14.44
C ALA A 124 2.77 0.44 13.56
N LEU A 125 2.66 -0.80 13.07
CA LEU A 125 1.49 -1.25 12.31
C LEU A 125 0.21 -1.19 13.15
N THR A 126 0.25 -1.65 14.40
CA THR A 126 -0.92 -1.59 15.30
C THR A 126 -1.36 -0.15 15.53
N GLU A 127 -0.43 0.78 15.73
CA GLU A 127 -0.73 2.22 15.91
C GLU A 127 -1.22 2.88 14.61
N PHE A 128 -0.72 2.44 13.46
CA PHE A 128 -1.19 2.90 12.16
C PHE A 128 -2.67 2.57 11.95
N PHE A 129 -3.09 1.38 12.38
CA PHE A 129 -4.47 0.88 12.22
C PHE A 129 -5.48 1.46 13.21
N LYS A 130 -5.03 2.07 14.33
CA LYS A 130 -5.89 2.90 15.19
C LYS A 130 -6.36 4.15 14.45
#